data_AF-W0E971-F1
#
_entry.id   AF-W0E971-F1
#
_cell.length_a   1.000
_cell.length_b   1.000
_cell.length_c   1.000
_cell.angle_alpha   90.00
_cell.angle_beta   90.00
_cell.angle_gamma   90.00
#
_symmetry.space_group_name_H-M   'P 1'
#
loop_
_entity.id
_entity.type
_entity.pdbx_description
1 polymer ?
#
loop_
_entity_poly.entity_id
_entity_poly.type
_entity_poly.pdbx_seq_one_letter_code
_entity_poly.pdbx_strand_id
1 'polypeptide(L)'
;MRHRWIHEIGMEIFWMKKELIRRWRMDTPTGIMGIIAVTSGFVLLIFMVQGIAMVIRGAIPWVAGSKVSALYWSSLGYALKATLAFLVFCTSIIVFILLKIFYRR
;
A
#
# COMPACT_ATOMS: atom_id res chain seq x y z
N MET A 1 11.14 -52.05 17.31
CA MET A 1 11.52 -50.69 17.78
C MET A 1 11.74 -49.70 16.64
N ARG A 2 12.55 -49.99 15.62
CA ARG A 2 12.90 -49.06 14.53
C ARG A 2 11.71 -48.50 13.70
N HIS A 3 10.64 -49.28 13.51
CA HIS A 3 9.45 -48.83 12.78
C HIS A 3 8.61 -47.75 13.51
N ARG A 4 8.64 -47.69 14.84
CA ARG A 4 7.92 -46.64 15.60
C ARG A 4 8.59 -45.28 15.44
N TRP A 5 9.91 -45.24 15.56
CA TRP A 5 10.70 -44.01 15.42
C TRP A 5 10.51 -43.33 14.05
N ILE A 6 10.48 -44.11 12.97
CA ILE A 6 10.28 -43.56 11.62
C ILE A 6 8.88 -42.96 11.48
N HIS A 7 7.87 -43.55 12.13
CA HIS A 7 6.50 -43.08 12.10
C HIS A 7 6.31 -41.80 12.94
N GLU A 8 6.94 -41.74 14.12
CA GLU A 8 6.94 -40.55 14.98
C GLU A 8 7.64 -39.37 14.31
N ILE A 9 8.83 -39.58 13.74
CA ILE A 9 9.58 -38.54 13.00
C ILE A 9 8.78 -38.08 11.77
N GLY A 10 8.12 -39.02 11.06
CA GLY A 10 7.27 -38.69 9.91
C GLY A 10 6.09 -37.80 10.28
N MET A 11 5.42 -38.06 11.40
CA MET A 11 4.34 -37.20 11.90
C MET A 11 4.87 -35.82 12.32
N GLU A 12 6.00 -35.78 13.01
CA GLU A 12 6.59 -34.53 13.49
C GLU A 12 6.99 -33.61 12.33
N ILE A 13 7.61 -34.17 11.28
CA ILE A 13 7.94 -33.44 10.04
C ILE A 13 6.67 -32.98 9.32
N PHE A 14 5.61 -33.78 9.29
CA PHE A 14 4.35 -33.40 8.66
C PHE A 14 3.70 -32.21 9.37
N TRP A 15 3.65 -32.23 10.70
CA TRP A 15 3.18 -31.10 11.50
C TRP A 15 4.05 -29.87 11.31
N MET A 16 5.37 -30.04 11.29
CA MET A 16 6.32 -28.95 11.06
C MET A 16 6.15 -28.31 9.68
N LYS A 17 5.98 -29.12 8.62
CA LYS A 17 5.67 -28.63 7.26
C LYS A 17 4.37 -27.86 7.22
N LYS A 18 3.33 -28.38 7.88
CA LYS A 18 2.00 -27.75 7.92
C LYS A 18 2.06 -26.40 8.65
N GLU A 19 2.78 -26.33 9.75
CA GLU A 19 3.03 -25.10 10.52
C GLU A 19 3.82 -24.07 9.70
N LEU A 20 4.86 -24.52 8.99
CA LEU A 20 5.70 -23.68 8.14
C LEU A 20 4.92 -23.07 6.97
N ILE A 21 4.13 -23.89 6.25
CA ILE A 21 3.27 -23.44 5.14
C ILE A 21 2.20 -22.48 5.65
N ARG A 22 1.63 -22.78 6.83
CA ARG A 22 0.65 -21.93 7.49
C ARG A 22 1.24 -20.54 7.84
N ARG A 23 2.46 -20.46 8.36
CA ARG A 23 3.15 -19.17 8.63
C ARG A 23 3.53 -18.44 7.35
N TRP A 24 4.11 -19.14 6.37
CA TRP A 24 4.55 -18.54 5.10
C TRP A 24 3.41 -17.94 4.26
N ARG A 25 2.26 -18.64 4.21
CA ARG A 25 1.05 -18.15 3.53
C ARG A 25 0.41 -16.97 4.27
N MET A 26 0.78 -16.72 5.53
CA MET A 26 0.22 -15.66 6.37
C MET A 26 1.10 -14.41 6.49
N ASP A 27 2.43 -14.53 6.36
CA ASP A 27 3.34 -13.37 6.32
C ASP A 27 3.38 -12.66 4.95
N THR A 28 3.06 -13.39 3.88
CA THR A 28 3.00 -12.86 2.51
C THR A 28 1.94 -11.78 2.29
N PRO A 29 0.66 -11.95 2.67
CA PRO A 29 -0.37 -10.93 2.41
C PRO A 29 -0.18 -9.65 3.24
N THR A 30 0.26 -9.75 4.49
CA THR A 30 0.61 -8.59 5.33
C THR A 30 1.82 -7.85 4.79
N GLY A 31 2.86 -8.57 4.37
CA GLY A 31 4.04 -7.98 3.72
C GLY A 31 3.69 -7.23 2.42
N ILE A 32 2.88 -7.85 1.55
CA ILE A 32 2.42 -7.25 0.29
C ILE A 32 1.59 -5.99 0.55
N MET A 33 0.64 -6.02 1.49
CA MET A 33 -0.15 -4.83 1.85
C MET A 33 0.69 -3.71 2.46
N GLY A 34 1.73 -4.05 3.22
CA GLY A 34 2.70 -3.06 3.71
C GLY A 34 3.46 -2.37 2.58
N ILE A 35 3.93 -3.14 1.59
CA ILE A 35 4.62 -2.59 0.41
C ILE A 35 3.66 -1.68 -0.39
N ILE A 36 2.43 -2.11 -0.61
CA ILE A 36 1.42 -1.30 -1.33
C ILE A 36 1.14 0.00 -0.59
N ALA A 37 1.02 -0.03 0.74
CA ALA A 37 0.81 1.17 1.56
C ALA A 37 1.99 2.15 1.44
N VAL A 38 3.23 1.66 1.57
CA VAL A 38 4.42 2.51 1.43
C VAL A 38 4.51 3.10 0.03
N THR A 39 4.31 2.28 -1.01
CA THR A 39 4.44 2.72 -2.41
C THR A 39 3.35 3.74 -2.76
N SER A 40 2.09 3.53 -2.34
CA SER A 40 1.01 4.50 -2.53
C SER A 40 1.25 5.80 -1.76
N GLY A 41 1.87 5.73 -0.58
CA GLY A 41 2.31 6.91 0.17
C GLY A 41 3.36 7.74 -0.58
N PHE A 42 4.34 7.09 -1.23
CA PHE A 42 5.31 7.78 -2.07
C PHE A 42 4.66 8.44 -3.29
N VAL A 43 3.72 7.74 -3.95
CA VAL A 43 2.96 8.29 -5.08
C VAL A 43 2.16 9.53 -4.65
N LEU A 44 1.54 9.50 -3.47
CA LEU A 44 0.87 10.65 -2.88
C LEU A 44 1.80 11.82 -2.64
N LEU A 45 3.01 11.57 -2.15
CA LEU A 45 4.00 12.61 -1.88
C LEU A 45 4.41 13.31 -3.18
N ILE A 46 4.64 12.54 -4.25
CA ILE A 46 4.89 13.08 -5.60
C ILE A 46 3.67 13.89 -6.08
N PHE A 47 2.46 13.38 -5.84
CA PHE A 47 1.19 14.07 -6.05
C PHE A 47 0.85 15.15 -5.00
N MET A 48 1.77 15.55 -4.13
CA MET A 48 1.65 16.82 -3.41
C MET A 48 2.71 17.81 -3.87
N VAL A 49 3.95 17.35 -4.03
CA VAL A 49 5.07 18.17 -4.46
C VAL A 49 4.84 18.81 -5.83
N GLN A 50 4.33 18.05 -6.80
CA GLN A 50 4.05 18.60 -8.14
C GLN A 50 2.95 19.67 -8.11
N GLY A 51 1.95 19.54 -7.23
CA GLY A 51 0.79 20.42 -7.13
C GLY A 51 1.18 21.72 -6.46
N ILE A 52 1.94 21.63 -5.38
CA ILE A 52 2.56 22.78 -4.74
C ILE A 52 3.46 23.52 -5.75
N ALA A 53 4.29 22.80 -6.51
CA ALA A 53 5.12 23.41 -7.55
C ALA A 53 4.28 24.11 -8.66
N MET A 54 3.14 23.53 -9.03
CA MET A 54 2.21 24.12 -10.01
C MET A 54 1.54 25.39 -9.48
N VAL A 55 1.09 25.38 -8.22
CA VAL A 55 0.49 26.54 -7.56
C VAL A 55 1.52 27.66 -7.42
N ILE A 56 2.74 27.35 -6.99
CA ILE A 56 3.84 28.32 -6.88
C ILE A 56 4.18 28.92 -8.25
N ARG A 57 4.29 28.10 -9.30
CA ARG A 57 4.53 28.57 -10.68
C ARG A 57 3.38 29.42 -11.22
N GLY A 58 2.14 29.12 -10.83
CA GLY A 58 0.96 29.91 -11.19
C GLY A 58 0.81 31.22 -10.43
N ALA A 59 1.42 31.33 -9.24
CA ALA A 59 1.41 32.53 -8.41
C ALA A 59 2.48 33.57 -8.80
N ILE A 60 3.56 33.14 -9.48
CA ILE A 60 4.60 34.01 -10.05
C ILE A 60 4.01 34.66 -11.33
N PRO A 61 4.10 35.98 -11.49
CA PRO A 61 2.94 36.85 -11.68
C PRO A 61 2.40 36.90 -13.11
N TRP A 62 1.23 37.53 -13.20
CA TRP A 62 0.59 38.14 -14.38
C TRP A 62 -0.57 37.36 -15.02
N VAL A 63 -1.75 37.76 -14.52
CA VAL A 63 -3.09 37.65 -15.10
C VAL A 63 -3.06 37.78 -16.63
N ALA A 64 -3.06 36.65 -17.33
CA ALA A 64 -3.61 36.53 -18.67
C ALA A 64 -4.83 35.62 -18.54
N GLY A 65 -6.03 36.16 -18.75
CA GLY A 65 -7.31 35.46 -18.49
C GLY A 65 -7.43 34.08 -19.16
N SER A 66 -6.71 33.84 -20.26
CA SER A 66 -6.65 32.52 -20.92
C SER A 66 -5.94 31.44 -20.09
N LYS A 67 -4.93 31.82 -19.29
CA LYS A 67 -4.15 30.88 -18.47
C LYS A 67 -4.91 30.40 -17.23
N VAL A 68 -5.93 31.13 -16.79
CA VAL A 68 -6.76 30.77 -15.62
C VAL A 68 -7.53 29.48 -15.89
N SER A 69 -8.09 29.32 -17.09
CA SER A 69 -8.82 28.11 -17.48
C SER A 69 -7.91 26.87 -17.52
N ALA A 70 -6.71 26.99 -18.09
CA ALA A 70 -5.73 25.91 -18.14
C ALA A 70 -5.22 25.53 -16.74
N LEU A 71 -5.00 26.53 -15.88
CA LEU A 71 -4.60 26.29 -14.49
C LEU A 71 -5.70 25.59 -13.70
N TYR A 72 -6.97 25.97 -13.94
CA TYR A 72 -8.14 25.35 -13.32
C TYR A 72 -8.25 23.87 -13.68
N TRP A 73 -8.26 23.54 -14.98
CA TRP A 73 -8.31 22.15 -15.45
C TRP A 73 -7.13 21.31 -14.97
N SER A 74 -5.93 21.90 -14.96
CA SER A 74 -4.73 21.24 -14.45
C SER A 74 -4.82 20.94 -12.94
N SER A 75 -5.30 21.90 -12.15
CA SER A 75 -5.48 21.74 -10.71
C SER A 75 -6.56 20.69 -10.39
N LEU A 76 -7.64 20.67 -11.16
CA LEU A 76 -8.72 19.69 -11.02
C LEU A 76 -8.26 18.27 -11.34
N GLY A 77 -7.49 18.10 -12.43
CA GLY A 77 -6.88 16.83 -12.79
C GLY A 77 -5.86 16.35 -11.76
N TYR A 78 -5.12 17.28 -11.15
CA TYR A 78 -4.18 16.97 -10.07
C TYR A 78 -4.89 16.54 -8.79
N ALA A 79 -5.93 17.26 -8.40
CA ALA A 79 -6.76 16.93 -7.24
C ALA A 79 -7.37 15.53 -7.37
N LEU A 80 -7.93 15.18 -8.54
CA LEU A 80 -8.46 13.83 -8.80
C LEU A 80 -7.40 12.73 -8.63
N LYS A 81 -6.19 12.93 -9.17
CA LYS A 81 -5.08 11.98 -9.04
C LYS A 81 -4.65 11.81 -7.59
N ALA A 82 -4.52 12.92 -6.85
CA ALA A 82 -4.18 12.91 -5.44
C ALA A 82 -5.26 12.20 -4.60
N THR A 83 -6.55 12.48 -4.83
CA THR A 83 -7.66 11.82 -4.12
C THR A 83 -7.71 10.32 -4.40
N LEU A 84 -7.50 9.89 -5.64
CA LEU A 84 -7.44 8.47 -5.97
C LEU A 84 -6.27 7.76 -5.28
N ALA A 85 -5.07 8.36 -5.33
CA ALA A 85 -3.91 7.82 -4.62
C ALA A 85 -4.15 7.78 -3.09
N PHE A 86 -4.89 8.74 -2.55
CA PHE A 86 -5.23 8.82 -1.13
C PHE A 86 -6.19 7.70 -0.72
N LEU A 87 -7.22 7.44 -1.53
CA LEU A 87 -8.13 6.32 -1.32
C LEU A 87 -7.39 4.97 -1.32
N VAL A 88 -6.49 4.74 -2.27
CA VAL A 88 -5.67 3.52 -2.31
C VAL A 88 -4.79 3.39 -1.06
N PHE A 89 -4.18 4.49 -0.62
CA PHE A 89 -3.37 4.50 0.59
C PHE A 89 -4.20 4.19 1.85
N CYS A 90 -5.33 4.87 2.05
CA CYS A 90 -6.23 4.62 3.18
C CYS A 90 -6.75 3.19 3.20
N THR A 91 -7.23 2.69 2.06
CA THR A 91 -7.72 1.30 1.95
C THR A 91 -6.60 0.29 2.24
N SER A 92 -5.39 0.50 1.73
CA SER A 92 -4.24 -0.35 2.02
C SER A 92 -3.90 -0.39 3.52
N ILE A 93 -3.95 0.75 4.20
CA ILE A 93 -3.73 0.83 5.65
C ILE A 93 -4.83 0.10 6.42
N ILE A 94 -6.10 0.33 6.05
CA ILE A 94 -7.24 -0.32 6.71
C ILE A 94 -7.10 -1.83 6.59
N VAL A 95 -6.83 -2.35 5.40
CA VAL A 95 -6.67 -3.80 5.19
C VAL A 95 -5.44 -4.33 5.93
N PHE A 96 -4.32 -3.60 5.94
CA PHE A 96 -3.14 -3.98 6.71
C PHE A 96 -3.44 -4.08 8.22
N ILE A 97 -4.14 -3.09 8.78
CA ILE A 97 -4.54 -3.09 10.19
C ILE A 97 -5.52 -4.24 10.47
N LEU A 98 -6.52 -4.44 9.62
CA LEU A 98 -7.47 -5.54 9.75
C LEU A 98 -6.76 -6.89 9.74
N LEU A 99 -5.88 -7.16 8.77
CA LEU A 99 -5.08 -8.37 8.73
C LEU A 99 -4.27 -8.56 10.02
N LYS A 100 -3.65 -7.49 10.53
CA LYS A 100 -2.87 -7.52 11.77
C LYS A 100 -3.72 -7.78 13.03
N ILE A 101 -4.95 -7.25 13.09
CA ILE A 101 -5.88 -7.44 14.21
C ILE A 101 -6.48 -8.85 14.18
N PHE A 102 -7.00 -9.29 13.03
CA PHE A 102 -7.56 -10.64 12.86
C PHE A 102 -6.51 -11.73 13.07
N TYR A 103 -5.23 -11.44 12.79
CA TYR A 103 -4.13 -12.39 13.02
C TYR A 103 -3.64 -12.44 14.49
N ARG A 104 -3.88 -11.39 15.29
CA ARG A 104 -3.50 -11.38 16.72
C ARG A 104 -4.48 -12.14 17.62
N ARG A 105 -5.68 -12.47 17.13
CA ARG A 105 -6.66 -13.33 17.81
C ARG A 105 -6.55 -14.76 17.31
#